data_AF-A0A944ETP6-F1
#
_entry.id   AF-A0A944ETP6-F1
#
_cell.length_a   1.000
_cell.length_b   1.000
_cell.length_c   1.000
_cell.angle_alpha   90.00
_cell.angle_beta   90.00
_cell.angle_gamma   90.00
#
_symmetry.space_group_name_H-M   'P 1'
#
loop_
_entity.id
_entity.type
_entity.pdbx_description
1 polymer ?
#
loop_
_entity_poly.entity_id
_entity_poly.type
_entity_poly.pdbx_seq_one_letter_code
_entity_poly.pdbx_strand_id
1 'polypeptide(L)'
;MGGIAKLRTPKSVIIGTTAVLAAAGVTLAVIPAVAADSHSGAGDASYFVASLNGANEVPVQGGPTAGDKDGSALEFVKVEGSTVSFAVKWRGTDKPTALHIHQAGKGVNGGVKIDFTKQLGKKKGKARTATGSVNVADADAAVLKAFTSDPTSFYANLHTAEFPGGAVRGQFHKVTNAFHFDRALNNFQAPVAKGKQIYECEKGTDGRSSFQQRDVRAVLAGGIAHSFVRPNSGTPQWIAPDRSAVTGSLISKSANGAGNIPELDLQAAQSGKKHGLFAHTTEILRLNTVGGVAPAGDCEAGSLAAVPYQADYVFIQR
;
A
#
# COMPACT_ATOMS: atom_id res chain seq x y z
N MET A 1 23.86 -46.62 66.68
CA MET A 1 22.70 -47.49 66.33
C MET A 1 21.71 -46.62 65.54
N GLY A 2 20.98 -47.05 64.50
CA GLY A 2 20.19 -48.28 64.36
C GLY A 2 18.76 -48.03 64.87
N GLY A 3 17.66 -48.28 64.14
CA GLY A 3 17.53 -48.80 62.77
C GLY A 3 16.07 -48.91 62.28
N ILE A 4 15.93 -48.99 60.96
CA ILE A 4 14.71 -49.02 60.11
C ILE A 4 13.56 -49.94 60.59
N ALA A 5 12.32 -49.43 60.52
CA ALA A 5 11.09 -50.21 60.25
C ALA A 5 10.02 -49.28 59.60
N LYS A 6 9.18 -49.59 58.62
CA LYS A 6 9.05 -50.54 57.48
C LYS A 6 7.54 -50.88 57.32
N LEU A 7 7.05 -50.83 56.06
CA LEU A 7 5.65 -50.79 55.62
C LEU A 7 4.70 -51.88 56.20
N ARG A 8 3.39 -51.60 56.19
CA ARG A 8 2.37 -52.43 55.50
C ARG A 8 1.00 -51.76 55.31
N THR A 9 0.42 -51.93 54.12
CA THR A 9 -1.04 -51.79 53.81
C THR A 9 -1.70 -53.18 53.81
N PRO A 10 -3.04 -53.26 53.92
CA PRO A 10 -3.75 -54.18 53.00
C PRO A 10 -5.22 -53.84 52.62
N LYS A 11 -5.53 -54.12 51.34
CA LYS A 11 -6.79 -54.72 50.78
C LYS A 11 -8.08 -53.87 50.63
N SER A 12 -8.94 -54.38 49.74
CA SER A 12 -10.08 -53.70 49.11
C SER A 12 -11.18 -54.68 48.62
N VAL A 13 -12.44 -54.22 48.52
CA VAL A 13 -13.62 -54.82 47.86
C VAL A 13 -14.49 -53.63 47.37
N ILE A 14 -15.09 -53.49 46.18
CA ILE A 14 -15.47 -54.36 45.02
C ILE A 14 -16.94 -54.84 45.03
N ILE A 15 -17.86 -53.94 44.66
CA ILE A 15 -19.26 -54.13 44.21
C ILE A 15 -19.58 -52.91 43.30
N GLY A 16 -20.36 -52.92 42.21
CA GLY A 16 -21.10 -53.96 41.47
C GLY A 16 -22.63 -53.71 41.49
N THR A 17 -23.39 -53.62 40.38
CA THR A 17 -23.12 -53.55 38.92
C THR A 17 -24.18 -52.60 38.29
N THR A 18 -24.15 -52.13 37.03
CA THR A 18 -24.40 -52.83 35.75
C THR A 18 -23.98 -51.95 34.55
N ALA A 19 -23.92 -52.52 33.33
CA ALA A 19 -23.65 -51.76 32.09
C ALA A 19 -24.91 -51.69 31.19
N VAL A 20 -25.13 -50.55 30.53
CA VAL A 20 -26.14 -50.38 29.47
C VAL A 20 -25.44 -49.94 28.19
N LEU A 21 -25.44 -50.81 27.18
CA LEU A 21 -24.88 -50.56 25.85
C LEU A 21 -25.87 -49.78 24.99
N ALA A 22 -25.75 -48.45 24.97
CA ALA A 22 -26.41 -47.60 23.98
C ALA A 22 -25.52 -47.48 22.73
N ALA A 23 -25.63 -48.43 21.80
CA ALA A 23 -24.89 -48.44 20.55
C ALA A 23 -25.44 -47.38 19.56
N ALA A 24 -25.04 -46.12 19.75
CA ALA A 24 -25.33 -45.05 18.79
C ALA A 24 -24.55 -45.30 17.49
N GLY A 25 -25.25 -45.75 16.44
CA GLY A 25 -24.66 -46.02 15.14
C GLY A 25 -24.15 -44.75 14.47
N VAL A 26 -22.82 -44.57 14.45
CA VAL A 26 -22.18 -43.52 13.64
C VAL A 26 -22.27 -43.92 12.17
N THR A 27 -23.30 -43.45 11.49
CA THR A 27 -23.37 -43.50 10.03
C THR A 27 -22.28 -42.59 9.47
N LEU A 28 -21.20 -43.18 8.93
CA LEU A 28 -20.27 -42.43 8.08
C LEU A 28 -21.04 -42.00 6.83
N ALA A 29 -21.50 -40.75 6.83
CA ALA A 29 -21.94 -40.08 5.62
C ALA A 29 -20.73 -40.00 4.68
N VAL A 30 -20.70 -40.88 3.68
CA VAL A 30 -19.74 -40.79 2.58
C VAL A 30 -20.11 -39.54 1.78
N ILE A 31 -19.50 -38.42 2.15
CA ILE A 31 -19.54 -37.20 1.35
C ILE A 31 -18.95 -37.60 -0.02
N PRO A 32 -19.71 -37.52 -1.12
CA PRO A 32 -19.12 -37.75 -2.43
C PRO A 32 -18.03 -36.71 -2.62
N ALA A 33 -16.80 -37.17 -2.85
CA ALA A 33 -15.70 -36.28 -3.16
C ALA A 33 -16.03 -35.57 -4.46
N VAL A 34 -16.53 -34.34 -4.37
CA VAL A 34 -16.69 -33.48 -5.54
C VAL A 34 -15.31 -33.32 -6.14
N ALA A 35 -15.12 -33.86 -7.34
CA ALA A 35 -13.94 -33.54 -8.11
C ALA A 35 -13.96 -32.01 -8.28
N ALA A 36 -12.96 -31.33 -7.72
CA ALA A 36 -12.83 -29.90 -7.95
C ALA A 36 -12.51 -29.72 -9.43
N ASP A 37 -13.53 -29.34 -10.21
CA ASP A 37 -13.40 -29.06 -11.64
C ASP A 37 -12.23 -28.12 -11.81
N SER A 38 -11.14 -28.66 -12.36
CA SER A 38 -9.86 -27.99 -12.44
C SER A 38 -9.92 -26.97 -13.57
N HIS A 39 -10.62 -25.87 -13.27
CA HIS A 39 -10.77 -24.71 -14.11
C HIS A 39 -9.37 -24.16 -14.40
N SER A 40 -8.86 -24.49 -15.58
CA SER A 40 -7.71 -23.87 -16.24
C SER A 40 -8.06 -22.45 -16.70
N GLY A 41 -8.60 -21.65 -15.79
CA GLY A 41 -8.83 -20.22 -15.96
C GLY A 41 -7.52 -19.45 -15.96
N ALA A 42 -7.56 -18.23 -16.48
CA ALA A 42 -6.43 -17.31 -16.40
C ALA A 42 -6.04 -17.08 -14.93
N GLY A 43 -4.77 -17.30 -14.59
CA GLY A 43 -4.29 -17.14 -13.22
C GLY A 43 -4.44 -15.70 -12.73
N ASP A 44 -4.95 -15.51 -11.51
CA ASP A 44 -5.32 -14.21 -10.94
C ASP A 44 -4.22 -13.15 -11.11
N ALA A 45 -4.48 -12.21 -12.01
CA ALA A 45 -3.55 -11.14 -12.31
C ALA A 45 -3.41 -10.21 -11.10
N SER A 46 -2.18 -10.04 -10.62
CA SER A 46 -1.87 -9.17 -9.48
C SER A 46 -1.48 -7.77 -9.95
N TYR A 47 -2.06 -6.76 -9.30
CA TYR A 47 -1.91 -5.36 -9.66
C TYR A 47 -1.11 -4.58 -8.62
N PHE A 48 -0.21 -3.72 -9.09
CA PHE A 48 0.67 -2.91 -8.26
C PHE A 48 0.75 -1.49 -8.80
N VAL A 49 1.10 -0.55 -7.93
CA VAL A 49 1.25 0.87 -8.27
C VAL A 49 2.43 1.50 -7.52
N ALA A 50 3.15 2.39 -8.17
CA ALA A 50 4.17 3.24 -7.57
C ALA A 50 3.88 4.72 -7.89
N SER A 51 3.97 5.60 -6.89
CA SER A 51 4.01 7.06 -7.10
C SER A 51 5.46 7.51 -7.02
N LEU A 52 6.02 7.93 -8.15
CA LEU A 52 7.41 8.30 -8.30
C LEU A 52 7.60 9.81 -8.18
N ASN A 53 8.64 10.24 -7.46
CA ASN A 53 9.14 11.62 -7.42
C ASN A 53 10.68 11.63 -7.26
N GLY A 54 11.35 12.74 -7.55
CA GLY A 54 12.82 12.82 -7.42
C GLY A 54 13.34 13.02 -5.99
N ALA A 55 12.47 13.32 -5.01
CA ALA A 55 12.85 13.40 -3.60
C ALA A 55 13.02 12.00 -2.95
N ASN A 56 12.48 10.95 -3.58
CA ASN A 56 12.70 9.55 -3.23
C ASN A 56 14.01 8.96 -3.80
N GLU A 57 14.69 9.67 -4.71
CA GLU A 57 15.91 9.16 -5.34
C GLU A 57 17.08 9.10 -4.37
N VAL A 58 17.94 8.09 -4.55
CA VAL A 58 19.13 7.87 -3.73
C VAL A 58 20.35 8.06 -4.62
N PRO A 59 21.14 9.13 -4.43
CA PRO A 59 22.24 9.48 -5.33
C PRO A 59 23.25 8.35 -5.55
N VAL A 60 23.71 8.23 -6.79
CA VAL A 60 24.79 7.32 -7.20
C VAL A 60 26.10 8.10 -7.35
N GLN A 61 27.22 7.43 -7.08
CA GLN A 61 28.54 8.07 -7.18
C GLN A 61 28.80 8.61 -8.59
N GLY A 62 29.09 9.91 -8.70
CA GLY A 62 29.30 10.61 -9.97
C GLY A 62 28.02 11.05 -10.70
N GLY A 63 26.82 10.75 -10.17
CA GLY A 63 25.56 11.28 -10.66
C GLY A 63 25.12 12.58 -9.96
N PRO A 64 23.94 13.14 -10.33
CA PRO A 64 23.32 14.25 -9.62
C PRO A 64 23.09 13.93 -8.12
N THR A 65 23.18 14.96 -7.27
CA THR A 65 23.07 14.81 -5.80
C THR A 65 21.63 14.66 -5.29
N ALA A 66 20.65 14.64 -6.19
CA ALA A 66 19.23 14.40 -5.95
C ALA A 66 18.57 14.03 -7.30
N GLY A 67 17.36 13.47 -7.26
CA GLY A 67 16.53 13.30 -8.45
C GLY A 67 15.98 14.62 -9.00
N ASP A 68 15.11 14.48 -9.98
CA ASP A 68 14.39 15.56 -10.64
C ASP A 68 13.37 16.19 -9.67
N LYS A 69 13.53 17.49 -9.39
CA LYS A 69 12.76 18.21 -8.37
C LYS A 69 11.33 18.51 -8.80
N ASP A 70 11.12 18.70 -10.10
CA ASP A 70 9.80 18.92 -10.70
C ASP A 70 9.22 17.61 -11.24
N GLY A 71 10.10 16.66 -11.55
CA GLY A 71 9.79 15.32 -12.02
C GLY A 71 8.89 14.51 -11.09
N SER A 72 7.87 13.91 -11.69
CA SER A 72 7.03 12.91 -11.03
C SER A 72 6.36 11.98 -12.04
N ALA A 73 6.11 10.74 -11.64
CA ALA A 73 5.43 9.75 -12.45
C ALA A 73 4.49 8.86 -11.62
N LEU A 74 3.52 8.25 -12.29
CA LEU A 74 2.63 7.24 -11.73
C LEU A 74 2.70 6.01 -12.63
N GLU A 75 3.16 4.89 -12.09
CA GLU A 75 3.28 3.61 -12.79
C GLU A 75 2.36 2.57 -12.16
N PHE A 76 1.60 1.87 -13.00
CA PHE A 76 0.90 0.65 -12.63
C PHE A 76 1.55 -0.56 -13.31
N VAL A 77 1.60 -1.68 -12.59
CA VAL A 77 2.13 -2.96 -13.08
C VAL A 77 1.07 -4.06 -12.89
N LYS A 78 0.90 -4.90 -13.92
CA LYS A 78 0.15 -6.16 -13.87
C LYS A 78 1.14 -7.33 -13.98
N VAL A 79 1.07 -8.27 -13.05
CA VAL A 79 1.76 -9.57 -13.12
C VAL A 79 0.72 -10.65 -13.41
N GLU A 80 0.89 -11.38 -14.50
CA GLU A 80 -0.04 -12.43 -14.97
C GLU A 80 0.78 -13.61 -15.51
N GLY A 81 0.89 -14.66 -14.70
CA GLY A 81 1.89 -15.71 -14.93
C GLY A 81 3.31 -15.12 -14.95
N SER A 82 4.07 -15.44 -16.01
CA SER A 82 5.39 -14.85 -16.28
C SER A 82 5.34 -13.50 -17.02
N THR A 83 4.15 -13.02 -17.43
CA THR A 83 4.01 -11.75 -18.14
C THR A 83 3.93 -10.59 -17.15
N VAL A 84 4.82 -9.62 -17.29
CA VAL A 84 4.78 -8.36 -16.54
C VAL A 84 4.46 -7.23 -17.52
N SER A 85 3.33 -6.56 -17.30
CA SER A 85 2.88 -5.41 -18.10
C SER A 85 2.92 -4.14 -17.26
N PHE A 86 3.35 -3.03 -17.84
CA PHE A 86 3.38 -1.72 -17.19
C PHE A 86 2.55 -0.68 -17.95
N ALA A 87 2.07 0.31 -17.21
CA ALA A 87 1.42 1.50 -17.72
C ALA A 87 1.85 2.71 -16.87
N VAL A 88 2.69 3.57 -17.44
CA VAL A 88 3.28 4.72 -16.75
C VAL A 88 2.90 6.04 -17.43
N LYS A 89 2.71 7.09 -16.62
CA LYS A 89 2.67 8.48 -17.08
C LYS A 89 3.53 9.38 -16.21
N TRP A 90 4.13 10.40 -16.81
CA TRP A 90 5.05 11.32 -16.14
C TRP A 90 4.75 12.79 -16.44
N ARG A 91 5.25 13.69 -15.59
CA ARG A 91 5.17 15.15 -15.71
C ARG A 91 6.41 15.78 -15.06
N GLY A 92 6.68 17.05 -15.37
CA GLY A 92 7.81 17.80 -14.82
C GLY A 92 9.20 17.35 -15.29
N THR A 93 9.36 16.08 -15.64
CA THR A 93 10.60 15.47 -16.14
C THR A 93 10.64 15.32 -17.65
N ASP A 94 11.85 15.11 -18.16
CA ASP A 94 12.16 15.10 -19.59
C ASP A 94 11.74 13.79 -20.30
N LYS A 95 12.34 13.45 -21.46
CA LYS A 95 12.02 12.18 -22.13
C LYS A 95 12.68 11.02 -21.37
N PRO A 96 11.93 9.97 -20.96
CA PRO A 96 12.51 8.82 -20.30
C PRO A 96 13.50 8.09 -21.21
N THR A 97 14.66 7.76 -20.66
CA THR A 97 15.73 6.99 -21.31
C THR A 97 15.71 5.53 -20.89
N ALA A 98 15.32 5.23 -19.65
CA ALA A 98 15.13 3.89 -19.12
C ALA A 98 13.99 3.85 -18.08
N LEU A 99 13.42 2.66 -17.85
CA LEU A 99 12.40 2.41 -16.84
C LEU A 99 12.58 0.99 -16.31
N HIS A 100 12.71 0.86 -14.99
CA HIS A 100 13.10 -0.38 -14.32
C HIS A 100 12.28 -0.64 -13.06
N ILE A 101 12.03 -1.93 -12.78
CA ILE A 101 11.72 -2.40 -11.44
C ILE A 101 13.02 -2.89 -10.79
N HIS A 102 13.36 -2.32 -9.64
CA HIS A 102 14.50 -2.70 -8.80
C HIS A 102 14.02 -3.39 -7.52
N GLN A 103 14.91 -4.15 -6.87
CA GLN A 103 14.66 -4.75 -5.55
C GLN A 103 15.55 -4.14 -4.47
N ALA A 104 15.01 -3.22 -3.68
CA ALA A 104 15.48 -2.83 -2.35
C ALA A 104 14.38 -2.05 -1.60
N GLY A 105 14.48 -2.02 -0.27
CA GLY A 105 13.63 -1.17 0.57
C GLY A 105 13.86 0.33 0.34
N LYS A 106 12.93 1.16 0.85
CA LYS A 106 12.97 2.62 0.74
C LYS A 106 14.29 3.20 1.27
N GLY A 107 14.88 4.15 0.54
CA GLY A 107 16.15 4.79 0.91
C GLY A 107 17.42 3.99 0.58
N VAL A 108 17.29 2.76 0.06
CA VAL A 108 18.42 1.94 -0.39
C VAL A 108 18.35 1.73 -1.90
N ASN A 109 19.50 1.70 -2.60
CA ASN A 109 19.58 1.35 -4.01
C ASN A 109 19.69 -0.17 -4.20
N GLY A 110 18.92 -0.71 -5.14
CA GLY A 110 18.88 -2.13 -5.48
C GLY A 110 19.26 -2.42 -6.93
N GLY A 111 19.57 -3.67 -7.24
CA GLY A 111 19.78 -4.11 -8.62
C GLY A 111 18.49 -4.09 -9.44
N VAL A 112 18.59 -3.81 -10.73
CA VAL A 112 17.49 -3.98 -11.70
C VAL A 112 17.04 -5.44 -11.70
N LYS A 113 15.73 -5.65 -11.76
CA LYS A 113 15.08 -6.96 -11.81
C LYS A 113 14.18 -7.15 -13.02
N ILE A 114 13.53 -6.08 -13.49
CA ILE A 114 12.70 -6.09 -14.69
C ILE A 114 12.99 -4.80 -15.48
N ASP A 115 13.29 -4.92 -16.77
CA ASP A 115 13.63 -3.81 -17.67
C ASP A 115 12.51 -3.56 -18.70
N PHE A 116 11.99 -2.32 -18.71
CA PHE A 116 10.97 -1.85 -19.65
C PHE A 116 11.51 -0.84 -20.68
N THR A 117 12.84 -0.62 -20.72
CA THR A 117 13.48 0.41 -21.55
C THR A 117 13.18 0.23 -23.04
N LYS A 118 13.13 -1.01 -23.52
CA LYS A 118 12.80 -1.36 -24.92
C LYS A 118 11.32 -1.11 -25.28
N GLN A 119 10.47 -0.76 -24.31
CA GLN A 119 9.04 -0.53 -24.47
C GLN A 119 8.69 0.97 -24.47
N LEU A 120 9.49 1.81 -23.80
CA LEU A 120 9.30 3.26 -23.73
C LEU A 120 9.16 3.93 -25.12
N GLY A 121 9.97 3.50 -26.09
CA GLY A 121 9.98 4.07 -27.45
C GLY A 121 8.82 3.65 -28.36
N LYS A 122 7.90 2.76 -27.94
CA LYS A 122 6.92 2.13 -28.84
C LYS A 122 5.73 3.01 -29.23
N LYS A 123 5.46 4.11 -28.52
CA LYS A 123 4.41 5.09 -28.86
C LYS A 123 5.00 6.32 -29.57
N LYS A 124 4.40 6.71 -30.70
CA LYS A 124 4.77 7.93 -31.45
C LYS A 124 4.06 9.15 -30.86
N GLY A 125 4.73 10.31 -30.88
CA GLY A 125 4.16 11.61 -30.49
C GLY A 125 4.74 12.19 -29.20
N LYS A 126 4.15 13.30 -28.72
CA LYS A 126 4.58 14.03 -27.50
C LYS A 126 3.90 13.55 -26.20
N ALA A 127 3.23 12.39 -26.23
CA ALA A 127 2.52 11.87 -25.06
C ALA A 127 3.52 11.48 -23.96
N ARG A 128 3.34 12.04 -22.75
CA ARG A 128 4.15 11.71 -21.56
C ARG A 128 3.64 10.41 -20.90
N THR A 129 3.41 9.38 -21.71
CA THR A 129 2.86 8.07 -21.31
C THR A 129 3.51 6.92 -22.07
N ALA A 130 3.73 5.80 -21.39
CA ALA A 130 4.25 4.57 -21.99
C ALA A 130 3.50 3.35 -21.44
N THR A 131 3.41 2.31 -22.26
CA THR A 131 2.73 1.05 -21.93
C THR A 131 3.39 -0.08 -22.68
N GLY A 132 3.54 -1.24 -22.06
CA GLY A 132 4.04 -2.44 -22.73
C GLY A 132 4.21 -3.60 -21.77
N SER A 133 4.78 -4.69 -22.27
CA SER A 133 5.01 -5.91 -21.49
C SER A 133 6.37 -6.52 -21.77
N VAL A 134 6.84 -7.33 -20.82
CA VAL A 134 7.93 -8.30 -20.95
C VAL A 134 7.46 -9.65 -20.43
N ASN A 135 8.08 -10.71 -20.92
CA ASN A 135 8.01 -12.02 -20.29
C ASN A 135 9.27 -12.17 -19.44
N VAL A 136 9.10 -12.44 -18.14
CA VAL A 136 10.21 -12.77 -17.24
C VAL A 136 10.52 -14.26 -17.40
N ALA A 137 11.79 -14.63 -17.45
CA ALA A 137 12.20 -16.01 -17.65
C ALA A 137 11.89 -16.88 -16.41
N ASP A 138 11.71 -18.19 -16.59
CA ASP A 138 11.38 -19.09 -15.48
C ASP A 138 12.48 -19.14 -14.40
N ALA A 139 13.74 -18.91 -14.78
CA ALA A 139 14.86 -18.74 -13.84
C ALA A 139 14.67 -17.56 -12.86
N ASP A 140 13.94 -16.53 -13.29
CA ASP A 140 13.60 -15.33 -12.52
C ASP A 140 12.19 -15.41 -11.89
N ALA A 141 11.49 -16.56 -11.94
CA ALA A 141 10.16 -16.71 -11.33
C ALA A 141 10.15 -16.42 -9.81
N ALA A 142 11.29 -16.61 -9.14
CA ALA A 142 11.49 -16.21 -7.74
C ALA A 142 11.39 -14.69 -7.53
N VAL A 143 11.76 -13.86 -8.52
CA VAL A 143 11.59 -12.40 -8.51
C VAL A 143 10.11 -12.05 -8.52
N LEU A 144 9.32 -12.67 -9.41
CA LEU A 144 7.87 -12.44 -9.48
C LEU A 144 7.17 -12.86 -8.19
N LYS A 145 7.55 -14.02 -7.62
CA LYS A 145 7.03 -14.47 -6.33
C LYS A 145 7.38 -13.49 -5.20
N ALA A 146 8.61 -12.98 -5.16
CA ALA A 146 9.02 -12.00 -4.17
C ALA A 146 8.22 -10.70 -4.32
N PHE A 147 8.18 -10.12 -5.53
CA PHE A 147 7.47 -8.88 -5.84
C PHE A 147 5.97 -8.95 -5.56
N THR A 148 5.32 -10.08 -5.85
CA THR A 148 3.88 -10.27 -5.56
C THR A 148 3.59 -10.49 -4.08
N SER A 149 4.54 -11.02 -3.30
CA SER A 149 4.40 -11.23 -1.85
C SER A 149 4.75 -10.00 -0.99
N ASP A 150 5.75 -9.23 -1.40
CA ASP A 150 6.17 -7.97 -0.77
C ASP A 150 6.58 -6.98 -1.88
N PRO A 151 5.63 -6.21 -2.44
CA PRO A 151 5.94 -5.16 -3.40
C PRO A 151 6.70 -3.99 -2.75
N THR A 152 6.65 -3.83 -1.43
CA THR A 152 7.27 -2.68 -0.74
C THR A 152 8.79 -2.79 -0.66
N SER A 153 9.35 -4.01 -0.79
CA SER A 153 10.77 -4.28 -1.05
C SER A 153 11.22 -4.05 -2.51
N PHE A 154 10.34 -3.55 -3.38
CA PHE A 154 10.63 -3.23 -4.77
C PHE A 154 10.27 -1.77 -5.09
N TYR A 155 10.94 -1.20 -6.09
CA TYR A 155 10.67 0.17 -6.53
C TYR A 155 10.75 0.34 -8.04
N ALA A 156 9.92 1.24 -8.55
CA ALA A 156 10.05 1.79 -9.88
C ALA A 156 11.12 2.88 -9.89
N ASN A 157 11.97 2.90 -10.92
CA ASN A 157 12.84 4.02 -11.23
C ASN A 157 12.70 4.38 -12.72
N LEU A 158 12.47 5.67 -12.99
CA LEU A 158 12.42 6.24 -14.33
C LEU A 158 13.61 7.19 -14.50
N HIS A 159 14.42 6.93 -15.53
CA HIS A 159 15.65 7.66 -15.83
C HIS A 159 15.44 8.62 -17.00
N THR A 160 16.20 9.72 -17.06
CA THR A 160 16.25 10.64 -18.22
C THR A 160 17.69 10.83 -18.70
N ALA A 161 17.91 11.72 -19.68
CA ALA A 161 19.25 12.09 -20.13
C ALA A 161 19.99 12.98 -19.10
N GLU A 162 19.26 13.84 -18.39
CA GLU A 162 19.78 14.68 -17.31
C GLU A 162 20.02 13.89 -16.02
N PHE A 163 19.15 12.93 -15.72
CA PHE A 163 19.20 12.07 -14.54
C PHE A 163 19.40 10.59 -14.93
N PRO A 164 20.60 10.19 -15.39
CA PRO A 164 20.86 8.81 -15.81
C PRO A 164 20.90 7.83 -14.64
N GLY A 165 21.22 8.28 -13.42
CA GLY A 165 21.15 7.47 -12.21
C GLY A 165 19.74 7.16 -11.72
N GLY A 166 18.76 7.96 -12.17
CA GLY A 166 17.35 7.92 -11.75
C GLY A 166 16.81 9.34 -11.62
N ALA A 167 15.73 9.65 -12.33
CA ALA A 167 15.07 10.96 -12.28
C ALA A 167 14.01 10.97 -11.19
N VAL A 168 13.19 9.92 -11.13
CA VAL A 168 12.09 9.78 -10.16
C VAL A 168 11.95 8.32 -9.71
N ARG A 169 11.74 8.12 -8.41
CA ARG A 169 11.61 6.81 -7.76
C ARG A 169 10.35 6.71 -6.90
N GLY A 170 9.79 5.51 -6.78
CA GLY A 170 8.73 5.18 -5.82
C GLY A 170 8.70 3.68 -5.51
N GLN A 171 8.50 3.31 -4.25
CA GLN A 171 8.25 1.89 -3.89
C GLN A 171 6.91 1.42 -4.48
N PHE A 172 6.76 0.12 -4.70
CA PHE A 172 5.49 -0.46 -5.14
C PHE A 172 4.57 -0.79 -3.96
N HIS A 173 3.28 -0.56 -4.18
CA HIS A 173 2.19 -0.95 -3.29
C HIS A 173 1.23 -1.85 -4.09
N LYS A 174 0.59 -2.80 -3.42
CA LYS A 174 -0.45 -3.63 -4.04
C LYS A 174 -1.71 -2.79 -4.24
N VAL A 175 -2.34 -2.92 -5.41
CA VAL A 175 -3.70 -2.43 -5.64
C VAL A 175 -4.66 -3.51 -5.12
N THR A 176 -5.53 -3.18 -4.17
CA THR A 176 -6.32 -4.17 -3.43
C THR A 176 -7.74 -4.36 -3.97
N ASN A 177 -8.28 -3.39 -4.71
CA ASN A 177 -9.58 -3.46 -5.35
C ASN A 177 -9.55 -3.93 -6.82
N ALA A 178 -10.75 -4.25 -7.33
CA ALA A 178 -10.96 -4.63 -8.73
C ALA A 178 -10.53 -3.49 -9.69
N PHE A 179 -9.50 -3.78 -10.51
CA PHE A 179 -8.79 -2.79 -11.31
C PHE A 179 -8.74 -3.17 -12.80
N HIS A 180 -9.11 -2.22 -13.68
CA HIS A 180 -9.06 -2.41 -15.13
C HIS A 180 -7.75 -1.83 -15.68
N PHE A 181 -6.76 -2.70 -15.90
CA PHE A 181 -5.39 -2.31 -16.26
C PHE A 181 -5.28 -1.58 -17.62
N ASP A 182 -6.17 -1.85 -18.56
CA ASP A 182 -6.30 -1.09 -19.81
C ASP A 182 -6.61 0.40 -19.56
N ARG A 183 -7.24 0.72 -18.42
CA ARG A 183 -7.57 2.07 -17.97
C ARG A 183 -6.55 2.64 -16.97
N ALA A 184 -5.42 1.97 -16.75
CA ALA A 184 -4.41 2.34 -15.76
C ALA A 184 -3.92 3.81 -15.87
N LEU A 185 -3.86 4.37 -17.08
CA LEU A 185 -3.43 5.76 -17.31
C LEU A 185 -4.47 6.82 -16.91
N ASN A 186 -5.72 6.45 -16.62
CA ASN A 186 -6.78 7.38 -16.20
C ASN A 186 -6.67 7.77 -14.72
N ASN A 187 -6.23 6.83 -13.88
CA ASN A 187 -5.92 7.03 -12.46
C ASN A 187 -4.89 8.13 -12.26
N PHE A 188 -4.89 8.82 -11.12
CA PHE A 188 -4.01 9.98 -10.94
C PHE A 188 -3.44 10.07 -9.52
N GLN A 189 -2.23 10.63 -9.42
CA GLN A 189 -1.67 11.10 -8.17
C GLN A 189 -2.00 12.59 -8.00
N ALA A 190 -2.25 13.04 -6.78
CA ALA A 190 -2.35 14.45 -6.42
C ALA A 190 -1.52 14.68 -5.15
N PRO A 191 -0.34 15.33 -5.25
CA PRO A 191 0.47 15.65 -4.09
C PRO A 191 -0.22 16.71 -3.20
N VAL A 192 0.03 16.65 -1.90
CA VAL A 192 -0.40 17.65 -0.92
C VAL A 192 0.37 18.96 -1.16
N ALA A 193 -0.32 19.97 -1.69
CA ALA A 193 0.25 21.29 -1.92
C ALA A 193 0.33 22.13 -0.63
N LYS A 194 -0.65 21.95 0.27
CA LYS A 194 -0.66 22.50 1.63
C LYS A 194 -1.33 21.47 2.54
N GLY A 195 -0.68 21.03 3.61
CA GLY A 195 -1.25 20.03 4.51
C GLY A 195 -0.82 20.20 5.96
N LYS A 196 -1.78 20.04 6.89
CA LYS A 196 -1.52 19.89 8.32
C LYS A 196 -2.34 18.75 8.90
N GLN A 197 -1.69 17.91 9.70
CA GLN A 197 -2.36 17.04 10.66
C GLN A 197 -2.70 17.88 11.90
N ILE A 198 -3.91 17.73 12.42
CA ILE A 198 -4.37 18.43 13.61
C ILE A 198 -4.48 17.42 14.75
N TYR A 199 -3.74 17.66 15.82
CA TYR A 199 -3.77 16.88 17.04
C TYR A 199 -4.41 17.68 18.17
N GLU A 200 -5.11 16.99 19.06
CA GLU A 200 -5.54 17.51 20.36
C GLU A 200 -4.84 16.74 21.46
N CYS A 201 -4.39 17.44 22.49
CA CYS A 201 -3.86 16.79 23.68
C CYS A 201 -5.02 16.22 24.51
N GLU A 202 -5.07 14.89 24.64
CA GLU A 202 -6.07 14.21 25.47
C GLU A 202 -5.39 13.65 26.73
N LYS A 203 -6.11 13.69 27.86
CA LYS A 203 -5.64 13.08 29.11
C LYS A 203 -5.93 11.58 29.11
N GLY A 204 -4.88 10.78 29.08
CA GLY A 204 -4.93 9.33 29.14
C GLY A 204 -5.44 8.80 30.48
N THR A 205 -5.88 7.54 30.47
CA THR A 205 -6.40 6.83 31.66
C THR A 205 -5.33 6.55 32.72
N ASP A 206 -4.05 6.64 32.36
CA ASP A 206 -2.89 6.60 33.26
C ASP A 206 -2.54 7.97 33.86
N GLY A 207 -3.31 9.02 33.53
CA GLY A 207 -3.12 10.39 34.00
C GLY A 207 -2.14 11.23 33.18
N ARG A 208 -1.36 10.63 32.26
CA ARG A 208 -0.47 11.36 31.33
C ARG A 208 -1.27 11.93 30.17
N SER A 209 -0.86 13.08 29.65
CA SER A 209 -1.58 13.74 28.54
C SER A 209 -0.77 13.66 27.26
N SER A 210 -1.40 13.35 26.13
CA SER A 210 -0.72 13.06 24.86
C SER A 210 -1.53 13.48 23.64
N PHE A 211 -0.84 13.83 22.55
CA PHE A 211 -1.46 14.31 21.32
C PHE A 211 -2.13 13.17 20.52
N GLN A 212 -3.46 13.16 20.49
CA GLN A 212 -4.30 12.27 19.71
C GLN A 212 -4.74 12.90 18.39
N GLN A 213 -4.93 12.08 17.34
CA GLN A 213 -5.28 12.55 16.00
C GLN A 213 -6.73 13.06 15.98
N ARG A 214 -6.90 14.38 15.82
CA ARG A 214 -8.22 15.04 15.82
C ARG A 214 -8.74 15.31 14.42
N ASP A 215 -8.00 16.04 13.59
CA ASP A 215 -8.49 16.49 12.28
C ASP A 215 -7.37 16.52 11.22
N VAL A 216 -7.71 16.81 9.97
CA VAL A 216 -6.78 17.04 8.88
C VAL A 216 -7.24 18.23 8.05
N ARG A 217 -6.31 19.14 7.73
CA ARG A 217 -6.60 20.27 6.84
C ARG A 217 -5.58 20.28 5.72
N ALA A 218 -5.99 19.82 4.54
CA ALA A 218 -5.13 19.81 3.37
C ALA A 218 -5.84 20.26 2.09
N VAL A 219 -5.03 20.79 1.17
CA VAL A 219 -5.39 21.04 -0.23
C VAL A 219 -4.32 20.36 -1.08
N LEU A 220 -4.75 19.47 -1.95
CA LEU A 220 -3.90 18.74 -2.89
C LEU A 220 -3.83 19.48 -4.23
N ALA A 221 -2.91 19.07 -5.10
CA ALA A 221 -2.85 19.54 -6.48
C ALA A 221 -4.20 19.42 -7.19
N GLY A 222 -4.50 20.35 -8.10
CA GLY A 222 -5.82 20.46 -8.75
C GLY A 222 -6.91 21.09 -7.87
N GLY A 223 -6.58 21.60 -6.68
CA GLY A 223 -7.53 22.29 -5.79
C GLY A 223 -8.47 21.34 -5.04
N ILE A 224 -8.12 20.05 -4.94
CA ILE A 224 -8.87 19.05 -4.17
C ILE A 224 -8.74 19.40 -2.68
N ALA A 225 -9.87 19.66 -2.01
CA ALA A 225 -9.93 19.84 -0.57
C ALA A 225 -9.95 18.49 0.14
N HIS A 226 -9.20 18.36 1.24
CA HIS A 226 -9.17 17.16 2.09
C HIS A 226 -9.40 17.54 3.56
N SER A 227 -10.41 16.90 4.15
CA SER A 227 -10.84 17.06 5.55
C SER A 227 -11.48 15.75 6.04
N PHE A 228 -12.04 15.75 7.25
CA PHE A 228 -13.07 14.78 7.65
C PHE A 228 -14.48 15.26 7.28
N VAL A 229 -15.44 14.34 7.10
CA VAL A 229 -16.87 14.62 6.80
C VAL A 229 -17.55 15.39 7.94
N ARG A 230 -17.22 15.03 9.18
CA ARG A 230 -17.55 15.76 10.40
C ARG A 230 -16.22 16.16 11.06
N PRO A 231 -16.06 17.41 11.55
CA PRO A 231 -14.89 17.78 12.31
C PRO A 231 -14.63 16.83 13.48
N ASN A 232 -13.36 16.60 13.79
CA ASN A 232 -12.89 15.78 14.93
C ASN A 232 -13.33 14.30 14.95
N SER A 233 -14.16 13.80 14.00
CA SER A 233 -14.93 12.55 14.20
C SER A 233 -15.51 11.90 12.94
N GLY A 234 -15.17 12.39 11.75
CA GLY A 234 -15.71 11.90 10.48
C GLY A 234 -14.89 10.79 9.82
N THR A 235 -15.43 10.21 8.76
CA THR A 235 -14.64 9.53 7.72
C THR A 235 -13.81 10.59 6.97
N PRO A 236 -12.56 10.32 6.55
CA PRO A 236 -11.81 11.26 5.72
C PRO A 236 -12.47 11.38 4.33
N GLN A 237 -12.45 12.58 3.76
CA GLN A 237 -13.04 12.90 2.46
C GLN A 237 -12.09 13.72 1.58
N TRP A 238 -12.30 13.61 0.26
CA TRP A 238 -11.65 14.42 -0.78
C TRP A 238 -12.74 14.99 -1.70
N ILE A 239 -12.72 16.30 -1.93
CA ILE A 239 -13.71 17.03 -2.73
C ILE A 239 -12.98 17.78 -3.84
N ALA A 240 -13.34 17.51 -5.10
CA ALA A 240 -12.77 18.19 -6.26
C ALA A 240 -13.57 19.46 -6.61
N PRO A 241 -12.97 20.44 -7.32
CA PRO A 241 -13.67 21.68 -7.72
C PRO A 241 -14.94 21.45 -8.57
N ASP A 242 -15.03 20.32 -9.28
CA ASP A 242 -16.22 19.94 -10.06
C ASP A 242 -17.40 19.46 -9.17
N ARG A 243 -17.19 19.29 -7.86
CA ARG A 243 -18.10 18.71 -6.85
C ARG A 243 -18.34 17.20 -6.95
N SER A 244 -17.49 16.46 -7.65
CA SER A 244 -17.26 15.05 -7.34
C SER A 244 -16.50 14.93 -6.02
N ALA A 245 -16.76 13.87 -5.26
CA ALA A 245 -16.12 13.64 -3.97
C ALA A 245 -16.16 12.15 -3.58
N VAL A 246 -15.20 11.75 -2.76
CA VAL A 246 -15.10 10.41 -2.15
C VAL A 246 -14.78 10.51 -0.66
N THR A 247 -15.25 9.53 0.10
CA THR A 247 -14.79 9.18 1.44
C THR A 247 -13.90 7.95 1.43
N GLY A 248 -13.03 7.77 2.42
CA GLY A 248 -12.11 6.63 2.51
C GLY A 248 -12.18 5.89 3.85
N SER A 249 -12.32 4.57 3.83
CA SER A 249 -12.22 3.71 5.03
C SER A 249 -10.97 2.82 4.95
N LEU A 250 -10.28 2.62 6.08
CA LEU A 250 -8.97 1.97 6.13
C LEU A 250 -9.03 0.49 5.70
N ILE A 251 -8.21 0.12 4.70
CA ILE A 251 -7.90 -1.27 4.35
C ILE A 251 -6.61 -1.67 5.07
N SER A 252 -5.52 -0.93 4.88
CA SER A 252 -4.23 -1.23 5.52
C SER A 252 -3.39 0.03 5.80
N LYS A 253 -2.35 -0.13 6.64
CA LYS A 253 -1.52 0.95 7.17
C LYS A 253 -0.07 0.48 7.33
N SER A 254 0.88 1.16 6.70
CA SER A 254 2.31 0.87 6.76
C SER A 254 3.11 2.01 7.38
N ALA A 255 4.15 1.70 8.15
CA ALA A 255 5.06 2.71 8.70
C ALA A 255 6.00 3.25 7.59
N ASN A 256 6.29 4.56 7.58
CA ASN A 256 7.11 5.19 6.55
C ASN A 256 8.42 5.80 7.11
N GLY A 257 9.07 5.06 8.01
CA GLY A 257 10.20 5.54 8.79
C GLY A 257 9.81 6.49 9.94
N ALA A 258 10.79 6.88 10.75
CA ALA A 258 10.60 7.81 11.86
C ALA A 258 10.29 9.24 11.37
N GLY A 259 9.49 9.99 12.13
CA GLY A 259 9.11 11.38 11.82
C GLY A 259 8.02 11.55 10.76
N ASN A 260 7.62 10.48 10.06
CA ASN A 260 6.60 10.51 9.01
C ASN A 260 5.30 9.83 9.45
N ILE A 261 4.15 10.41 9.10
CA ILE A 261 2.87 9.71 9.29
C ILE A 261 2.82 8.42 8.46
N PRO A 262 2.17 7.35 8.94
CA PRO A 262 1.99 6.11 8.20
C PRO A 262 1.36 6.31 6.81
N GLU A 263 1.83 5.52 5.84
CA GLU A 263 1.16 5.36 4.55
C GLU A 263 -0.11 4.51 4.73
N LEU A 264 -1.11 4.72 3.88
CA LEU A 264 -2.44 4.12 4.00
C LEU A 264 -2.92 3.55 2.67
N ASP A 265 -3.63 2.43 2.74
CA ASP A 265 -4.55 1.95 1.72
C ASP A 265 -5.99 2.13 2.23
N LEU A 266 -6.85 2.73 1.42
CA LEU A 266 -8.22 3.11 1.77
C LEU A 266 -9.22 2.65 0.70
N GLN A 267 -10.26 1.94 1.12
CA GLN A 267 -11.46 1.70 0.34
C GLN A 267 -12.16 3.04 0.08
N ALA A 268 -12.34 3.42 -1.19
CA ALA A 268 -13.11 4.60 -1.54
C ALA A 268 -14.62 4.29 -1.58
N ALA A 269 -15.42 5.30 -1.22
CA ALA A 269 -16.86 5.34 -1.45
C ALA A 269 -17.25 6.73 -1.97
N GLN A 270 -18.05 6.78 -3.05
CA GLN A 270 -18.51 8.04 -3.65
C GLN A 270 -19.45 8.79 -2.70
N SER A 271 -19.13 10.06 -2.44
CA SER A 271 -19.89 10.95 -1.55
C SER A 271 -20.37 12.25 -2.24
N GLY A 272 -19.83 12.57 -3.42
CA GLY A 272 -20.21 13.75 -4.21
C GLY A 272 -21.02 13.41 -5.47
N LYS A 273 -20.88 14.23 -6.52
CA LYS A 273 -21.48 13.97 -7.83
C LYS A 273 -21.07 12.61 -8.41
N LYS A 274 -22.01 11.99 -9.12
CA LYS A 274 -21.85 10.75 -9.93
C LYS A 274 -20.96 10.92 -11.18
N HIS A 275 -20.52 12.15 -11.48
CA HIS A 275 -19.67 12.50 -12.62
C HIS A 275 -18.63 13.54 -12.19
N GLY A 276 -17.43 13.47 -12.76
CA GLY A 276 -16.28 14.30 -12.38
C GLY A 276 -15.05 13.45 -11.99
N LEU A 277 -14.02 14.12 -11.48
CA LEU A 277 -12.70 13.56 -11.19
C LEU A 277 -12.72 12.30 -10.29
N PHE A 278 -13.61 12.25 -9.31
CA PHE A 278 -13.76 11.12 -8.37
C PHE A 278 -14.90 10.15 -8.72
N ALA A 279 -15.51 10.25 -9.90
CA ALA A 279 -16.74 9.52 -10.24
C ALA A 279 -16.60 7.98 -10.24
N HIS A 280 -15.39 7.46 -10.46
CA HIS A 280 -15.12 6.04 -10.59
C HIS A 280 -14.06 5.53 -9.59
N THR A 281 -13.62 6.38 -8.66
CA THR A 281 -12.59 6.04 -7.67
C THR A 281 -13.10 4.97 -6.71
N THR A 282 -12.36 3.86 -6.61
CA THR A 282 -12.62 2.70 -5.74
C THR A 282 -11.58 2.52 -4.64
N GLU A 283 -10.38 3.06 -4.80
CA GLU A 283 -9.27 2.91 -3.85
C GLU A 283 -8.42 4.19 -3.79
N ILE A 284 -7.91 4.52 -2.61
CA ILE A 284 -7.10 5.72 -2.36
C ILE A 284 -5.87 5.34 -1.55
N LEU A 285 -4.69 5.41 -2.17
CA LEU A 285 -3.44 5.23 -1.44
C LEU A 285 -2.91 6.59 -0.97
N ARG A 286 -2.44 6.68 0.28
CA ARG A 286 -1.64 7.80 0.78
C ARG A 286 -0.19 7.35 0.90
N LEU A 287 0.64 7.77 -0.06
CA LEU A 287 2.03 7.37 -0.25
C LEU A 287 2.97 8.56 -0.05
N ASN A 288 4.29 8.31 -0.05
CA ASN A 288 5.35 9.32 -0.01
C ASN A 288 5.16 10.34 1.13
N THR A 289 4.71 9.87 2.29
CA THR A 289 4.43 10.73 3.44
C THR A 289 5.72 11.32 4.04
N VAL A 290 5.72 12.63 4.29
CA VAL A 290 6.82 13.34 4.96
C VAL A 290 6.26 14.20 6.09
N GLY A 291 6.83 14.06 7.29
CA GLY A 291 6.42 14.81 8.48
C GLY A 291 5.02 14.41 9.00
N GLY A 292 4.37 15.37 9.66
CA GLY A 292 2.99 15.26 10.11
C GLY A 292 2.74 14.48 11.40
N VAL A 293 3.74 13.85 12.01
CA VAL A 293 3.56 13.05 13.24
C VAL A 293 3.09 13.90 14.43
N ALA A 294 2.40 13.26 15.38
CA ALA A 294 2.05 13.90 16.65
C ALA A 294 3.30 14.43 17.37
N PRO A 295 3.25 15.62 18.01
CA PRO A 295 4.35 16.09 18.85
C PRO A 295 4.60 15.13 20.01
N ALA A 296 5.88 14.95 20.36
CA ALA A 296 6.30 14.13 21.49
C ALA A 296 6.46 14.97 22.78
N GLY A 297 6.33 14.29 23.93
CA GLY A 297 6.37 14.92 25.25
C GLY A 297 4.98 15.12 25.86
N ASP A 298 4.95 15.59 27.11
CA ASP A 298 3.72 15.96 27.79
C ASP A 298 3.08 17.21 27.17
N CYS A 299 1.76 17.34 27.29
CA CYS A 299 1.00 18.47 26.77
C CYS A 299 -0.16 18.86 27.70
N GLU A 300 -0.70 20.08 27.55
CA GLU A 300 -1.87 20.53 28.29
C GLU A 300 -3.15 20.01 27.64
N ALA A 301 -4.03 19.34 28.39
CA ALA A 301 -5.24 18.74 27.85
C ALA A 301 -6.17 19.79 27.20
N GLY A 302 -6.66 19.52 25.98
CA GLY A 302 -7.40 20.46 25.14
C GLY A 302 -6.52 21.40 24.29
N SER A 303 -5.19 21.40 24.46
CA SER A 303 -4.29 22.14 23.56
C SER A 303 -4.25 21.49 22.17
N LEU A 304 -4.10 22.33 21.13
CA LEU A 304 -4.09 21.90 19.73
C LEU A 304 -2.72 22.07 19.09
N ALA A 305 -2.24 21.04 18.39
CA ALA A 305 -1.04 21.09 17.57
C ALA A 305 -1.37 20.89 16.09
N ALA A 306 -0.80 21.71 15.20
CA ALA A 306 -1.10 21.70 13.76
C ALA A 306 0.17 21.45 12.94
N VAL A 307 0.55 20.18 12.83
CA VAL A 307 1.85 19.71 12.31
C VAL A 307 1.81 19.64 10.78
N PRO A 308 2.72 20.33 10.04
CA PRO A 308 2.79 20.24 8.59
C PRO A 308 3.10 18.82 8.09
N TYR A 309 2.51 18.43 6.96
CA TYR A 309 2.83 17.16 6.29
C TYR A 309 2.77 17.28 4.76
N GLN A 310 3.50 16.41 4.08
CA GLN A 310 3.38 16.15 2.64
C GLN A 310 2.99 14.67 2.41
N ALA A 311 2.39 14.38 1.26
CA ALA A 311 2.08 13.04 0.77
C ALA A 311 1.72 13.12 -0.74
N ASP A 312 1.89 12.02 -1.47
CA ASP A 312 1.12 11.74 -2.70
C ASP A 312 -0.17 11.02 -2.31
N TYR A 313 -1.32 11.48 -2.81
CA TYR A 313 -2.54 10.65 -2.82
C TYR A 313 -2.76 10.08 -4.21
N VAL A 314 -2.81 8.75 -4.34
CA VAL A 314 -3.12 8.07 -5.61
C VAL A 314 -4.58 7.64 -5.58
N PHE A 315 -5.38 8.13 -6.53
CA PHE A 315 -6.79 7.80 -6.67
C PHE A 315 -6.95 6.80 -7.80
N ILE A 316 -7.29 5.57 -7.42
CA ILE A 316 -7.45 4.41 -8.29
C ILE A 316 -8.93 4.25 -8.58
N GLN A 317 -9.24 4.01 -9.85
CA GLN A 317 -10.57 3.93 -10.43
C GLN A 317 -10.81 2.55 -11.02
N ARG A 318 -12.08 2.15 -11.03
CA ARG A 318 -12.54 0.94 -11.72
C ARG A 318 -12.74 1.19 -13.20
#